data_AF-A0A7V3MMN1-F1
#
_entry.id   AF-A0A7V3MMN1-F1
#
_cell.length_a   1.000
_cell.length_b   1.000
_cell.length_c   1.000
_cell.angle_alpha   90.00
_cell.angle_beta   90.00
_cell.angle_gamma   90.00
#
_symmetry.space_group_name_H-M   'P 1'
#
loop_
_entity.id
_entity.type
_entity.pdbx_description
1 polymer ?
#
loop_
_entity_poly.entity_id
_entity_poly.type
_entity_poly.pdbx_seq_one_letter_code
_entity_poly.pdbx_strand_id
1 'polypeptide(L)'
;MRFVICLICLCLLANPALAIRGLWVHPERIIDKPTADNTIEQAARCRIDNLYVLVFHRDGVWFRTPLRRMASGIAEDFDPFGYCIEAAHKRGMKVHAWFVNGEMGTAEAERHPDWQAENAQGIKSLWYDLTKPEVRQFQRDLMLSAVTSYPNLDGIHFDYIRFPNTSLGYGRSSVEAFRKATGLRPDDLPRWEKFPIRIPLSANPIHDATTGKILAKFADGLPAIMENRLG
;
A
#
# COMPACT_ATOMS: atom_id res chain seq x y z
N MET A 1 -54.33 -31.04 -30.30
CA MET A 1 -53.04 -30.97 -29.59
C MET A 1 -52.67 -29.50 -29.40
N ARG A 2 -52.76 -28.98 -28.17
CA ARG A 2 -52.29 -27.63 -27.82
C ARG A 2 -50.89 -27.77 -27.23
N PHE A 3 -49.89 -27.17 -27.87
CA PHE A 3 -48.54 -27.06 -27.30
C PHE A 3 -48.51 -25.83 -26.39
N VAL A 4 -48.26 -26.04 -25.10
CA VAL A 4 -47.91 -24.98 -24.17
C VAL A 4 -46.39 -24.85 -24.21
N ILE A 5 -45.90 -23.72 -24.75
CA ILE A 5 -44.49 -23.36 -24.67
C ILE A 5 -44.28 -22.71 -23.31
N CYS A 6 -43.65 -23.44 -22.39
CA CYS A 6 -43.21 -22.91 -21.12
C CYS A 6 -41.91 -22.12 -21.37
N LEU A 7 -42.00 -20.78 -21.46
CA LEU A 7 -40.82 -19.92 -21.40
C LEU A 7 -40.26 -20.03 -19.97
N ILE A 8 -39.26 -20.89 -19.78
CA ILE A 8 -38.38 -20.79 -18.62
C ILE A 8 -37.57 -19.53 -18.85
N CYS A 9 -37.91 -18.47 -18.11
CA CYS A 9 -37.05 -17.31 -17.97
C CYS A 9 -35.78 -17.81 -17.24
N LEU A 10 -34.80 -18.27 -17.99
CA LEU A 10 -33.43 -18.38 -17.51
C LEU A 10 -33.01 -16.94 -17.22
N CYS A 11 -33.27 -16.48 -15.99
CA CYS A 11 -32.49 -15.40 -15.42
C CYS A 11 -31.05 -15.85 -15.57
N LEU A 12 -30.35 -15.32 -16.56
CA LEU A 12 -28.90 -15.36 -16.66
C LEU A 12 -28.41 -15.05 -15.24
N LEU A 13 -27.89 -16.08 -14.57
CA LEU A 13 -27.16 -15.92 -13.33
C LEU A 13 -26.07 -14.92 -13.67
N ALA A 14 -26.26 -13.65 -13.28
CA ALA A 14 -25.23 -12.65 -13.34
C ALA A 14 -24.06 -13.28 -12.59
N ASN A 15 -23.02 -13.65 -13.33
CA ASN A 15 -21.87 -14.35 -12.80
C ASN A 15 -21.36 -13.49 -11.63
N PRO A 16 -21.52 -13.90 -10.34
CA PRO A 16 -21.12 -13.07 -9.22
C PRO A 16 -19.61 -13.22 -8.99
N ALA A 17 -18.84 -13.26 -10.09
CA ALA A 17 -17.40 -13.44 -10.06
C ALA A 17 -16.77 -12.23 -9.36
N LEU A 18 -16.61 -12.38 -8.04
CA LEU A 18 -15.59 -11.75 -7.22
C LEU A 18 -15.38 -10.24 -7.46
N ALA A 19 -16.44 -9.43 -7.33
CA ALA A 19 -16.25 -7.99 -7.16
C ALA A 19 -15.82 -7.73 -5.70
N ILE A 20 -14.52 -7.57 -5.46
CA ILE A 20 -14.00 -7.04 -4.19
C ILE A 20 -14.58 -5.65 -3.96
N ARG A 21 -15.12 -5.40 -2.77
CA ARG A 21 -15.61 -4.07 -2.36
C ARG A 21 -14.72 -3.57 -1.25
N GLY A 22 -13.76 -2.75 -1.64
CA GLY A 22 -12.75 -2.18 -0.76
C GLY A 22 -13.13 -0.83 -0.18
N LEU A 23 -12.70 -0.56 1.05
CA LEU A 23 -12.70 0.78 1.66
C LEU A 23 -11.32 1.09 2.23
N TRP A 24 -10.72 2.20 1.81
CA TRP A 24 -9.53 2.76 2.45
C TRP A 24 -9.95 3.50 3.71
N VAL A 25 -9.32 3.17 4.84
CA VAL A 25 -9.68 3.65 6.16
C VAL A 25 -8.48 4.39 6.75
N HIS A 26 -8.60 5.70 6.87
CA HIS A 26 -7.59 6.52 7.53
C HIS A 26 -7.60 6.30 9.05
N PRO A 27 -6.49 6.55 9.75
CA PRO A 27 -6.31 6.12 11.14
C PRO A 27 -7.27 6.80 12.12
N GLU A 28 -7.71 8.02 11.84
CA GLU A 28 -8.68 8.74 12.67
C GLU A 28 -10.03 8.02 12.73
N ARG A 29 -10.31 7.12 11.78
CA ARG A 29 -11.54 6.32 11.71
C ARG A 29 -11.51 5.06 12.58
N ILE A 30 -10.39 4.77 13.22
CA ILE A 30 -10.21 3.63 14.12
C ILE A 30 -9.52 4.02 15.44
N ILE A 31 -9.39 5.32 15.73
CA ILE A 31 -8.57 5.84 16.84
C ILE A 31 -9.05 5.35 18.21
N ASP A 32 -10.35 5.08 18.34
CA ASP A 32 -10.98 4.51 19.51
C ASP A 32 -12.06 3.49 19.11
N LYS A 33 -12.55 2.74 20.09
CA LYS A 33 -13.57 1.71 19.89
C LYS A 33 -14.88 2.26 19.27
N PRO A 34 -15.52 3.32 19.80
CA PRO A 34 -16.75 3.86 19.20
C PRO A 34 -16.60 4.28 17.74
N THR A 35 -15.49 4.91 17.39
CA THR A 35 -15.22 5.37 16.03
C THR A 35 -14.97 4.21 15.09
N ALA A 36 -14.18 3.21 15.53
CA ALA A 36 -13.95 1.98 14.77
C ALA A 36 -15.26 1.22 14.52
N ASP A 37 -16.11 1.06 15.55
CA ASP A 37 -17.41 0.40 15.43
C ASP A 37 -18.31 1.09 14.42
N ASN A 38 -18.39 2.42 14.47
CA ASN A 38 -19.16 3.18 13.48
C ASN A 38 -18.61 2.99 12.07
N THR A 39 -17.29 3.04 11.88
CA THR A 39 -16.67 2.80 10.56
C THR A 39 -17.02 1.43 10.00
N ILE A 40 -16.93 0.37 10.83
CA ILE A 40 -17.25 -1.01 10.44
C ILE A 40 -18.75 -1.17 10.16
N GLU A 41 -19.63 -0.54 10.94
CA GLU A 41 -21.07 -0.55 10.70
C GLU A 41 -21.43 0.11 9.36
N GLN A 42 -20.84 1.28 9.06
CA GLN A 42 -21.06 1.94 7.76
C GLN A 42 -20.54 1.09 6.60
N ALA A 43 -19.37 0.48 6.75
CA ALA A 43 -18.83 -0.46 5.75
C ALA A 43 -19.80 -1.62 5.51
N ALA A 44 -20.38 -2.18 6.57
CA ALA A 44 -21.32 -3.31 6.47
C ALA A 44 -22.61 -2.91 5.75
N ARG A 45 -23.17 -1.75 6.07
CA ARG A 45 -24.34 -1.19 5.38
C ARG A 45 -24.12 -0.97 3.88
N CYS A 46 -22.89 -0.62 3.52
CA CYS A 46 -22.46 -0.44 2.12
C CYS A 46 -22.04 -1.75 1.44
N ARG A 47 -22.15 -2.90 2.13
CA ARG A 47 -21.69 -4.22 1.66
C ARG A 47 -20.20 -4.26 1.29
N ILE A 48 -19.38 -3.42 1.93
CA ILE A 48 -17.92 -3.50 1.85
C ILE A 48 -17.47 -4.81 2.51
N ASP A 49 -16.50 -5.49 1.89
CA ASP A 49 -15.96 -6.77 2.36
C ASP A 49 -14.44 -6.75 2.58
N ASN A 50 -13.75 -5.68 2.19
CA ASN A 50 -12.32 -5.50 2.42
C ASN A 50 -12.04 -4.09 2.98
N LEU A 51 -11.37 -4.01 4.13
CA LEU A 51 -10.88 -2.77 4.72
C LEU A 51 -9.37 -2.67 4.51
N TYR A 52 -8.91 -1.57 3.91
CA TYR A 52 -7.49 -1.22 3.78
C TYR A 52 -7.18 -0.13 4.81
N VAL A 53 -6.70 -0.53 5.98
CA VAL A 53 -6.55 0.37 7.13
C VAL A 53 -5.14 0.95 7.13
N LEU A 54 -5.02 2.28 7.11
CA LEU A 54 -3.72 2.95 7.12
C LEU A 54 -3.03 2.71 8.47
N VAL A 55 -1.96 1.94 8.46
CA VAL A 55 -1.21 1.58 9.69
C VAL A 55 0.16 2.22 9.77
N PHE A 56 0.66 2.79 8.67
CA PHE A 56 1.93 3.51 8.61
C PHE A 56 1.88 4.66 7.60
N HIS A 57 2.16 5.87 8.07
CA HIS A 57 2.23 7.08 7.27
C HIS A 57 3.05 8.14 7.98
N ARG A 58 4.04 8.73 7.29
CA ARG A 58 4.94 9.76 7.86
C ARG A 58 5.60 9.26 9.17
N ASP A 59 5.33 9.95 10.28
CA ASP A 59 5.84 9.63 11.61
C ASP A 59 4.96 8.63 12.39
N GLY A 60 3.75 8.34 11.89
CA GLY A 60 2.74 7.58 12.62
C GLY A 60 2.77 6.08 12.33
N VAL A 61 2.52 5.31 13.39
CA VAL A 61 2.03 3.93 13.27
C VAL A 61 0.80 3.73 14.16
N TRP A 62 -0.17 2.96 13.68
CA TRP A 62 -1.44 2.70 14.37
C TRP A 62 -1.64 1.21 14.66
N PHE A 63 -0.54 0.48 14.84
CA PHE A 63 -0.53 -0.94 15.19
C PHE A 63 0.60 -1.22 16.18
N ARG A 64 0.51 -2.34 16.90
CA ARG A 64 1.52 -2.78 17.86
C ARG A 64 2.75 -3.32 17.15
N THR A 65 3.88 -2.67 17.39
CA THR A 65 5.20 -3.09 16.91
C THR A 65 6.26 -2.76 17.97
N PRO A 66 7.30 -3.61 18.14
CA PRO A 66 8.43 -3.27 19.00
C PRO A 66 9.34 -2.18 18.40
N LEU A 67 9.17 -1.84 17.13
CA LEU A 67 10.07 -0.95 16.40
C LEU A 67 9.86 0.53 16.72
N ARG A 68 8.66 0.93 17.15
CA ARG A 68 8.35 2.30 17.55
C ARG A 68 7.05 2.39 18.34
N ARG A 69 6.88 3.50 19.06
CA ARG A 69 5.63 3.82 19.75
C ARG A 69 4.53 4.16 18.74
N MET A 70 3.29 3.76 19.06
CA MET A 70 2.11 4.18 18.30
C MET A 70 1.92 5.70 18.34
N ALA A 71 1.22 6.21 17.33
CA ALA A 71 0.90 7.63 17.19
C ALA A 71 0.17 8.18 18.43
N SER A 72 0.27 9.48 18.66
CA SER A 72 -0.45 10.15 19.73
C SER A 72 -1.98 10.12 19.50
N GLY A 73 -2.74 10.30 20.59
CA GLY A 73 -4.20 10.28 20.54
C GLY A 73 -4.82 8.87 20.65
N ILE A 74 -4.01 7.82 20.71
CA ILE A 74 -4.43 6.46 21.03
C ILE A 74 -4.31 6.25 22.55
N ALA A 75 -5.35 5.71 23.19
CA ALA A 75 -5.30 5.33 24.60
C ALA A 75 -4.24 4.22 24.82
N GLU A 76 -3.50 4.26 25.93
CA GLU A 76 -2.33 3.39 26.13
C GLU A 76 -2.65 1.89 26.12
N ASP A 77 -3.85 1.52 26.55
CA ASP A 77 -4.35 0.15 26.60
C ASP A 77 -5.10 -0.28 25.33
N PHE A 78 -5.30 0.65 24.37
CA PHE A 78 -6.07 0.39 23.17
C PHE A 78 -5.17 0.02 21.98
N ASP A 79 -5.51 -1.08 21.30
CA ASP A 79 -4.92 -1.48 20.01
C ASP A 79 -5.92 -1.19 18.89
N PRO A 80 -5.79 -0.05 18.17
CA PRO A 80 -6.79 0.35 17.19
C PRO A 80 -6.83 -0.59 15.98
N PHE A 81 -5.68 -1.05 15.49
CA PHE A 81 -5.63 -1.98 14.36
C PHE A 81 -6.08 -3.39 14.75
N GLY A 82 -5.61 -3.90 15.90
CA GLY A 82 -6.05 -5.19 16.43
C GLY A 82 -7.56 -5.24 16.67
N TYR A 83 -8.11 -4.19 17.28
CA TYR A 83 -9.55 -4.05 17.45
C TYR A 83 -10.30 -4.07 16.11
N CYS A 84 -9.80 -3.32 15.12
CA CYS A 84 -10.41 -3.25 13.80
C CYS A 84 -10.46 -4.62 13.11
N ILE A 85 -9.38 -5.41 13.18
CA ILE A 85 -9.33 -6.79 12.66
C ILE A 85 -10.45 -7.63 13.29
N GLU A 86 -10.48 -7.72 14.62
CA GLU A 86 -11.45 -8.58 15.32
C GLU A 86 -12.90 -8.15 15.06
N ALA A 87 -13.17 -6.85 15.10
CA ALA A 87 -14.52 -6.32 14.95
C ALA A 87 -15.04 -6.45 13.49
N ALA A 88 -14.18 -6.23 12.50
CA ALA A 88 -14.54 -6.36 11.09
C ALA A 88 -14.73 -7.84 10.69
N HIS A 89 -13.91 -8.74 11.22
CA HIS A 89 -14.03 -10.19 11.02
C HIS A 89 -15.38 -10.74 11.50
N LYS A 90 -15.90 -10.23 12.63
CA LYS A 90 -17.26 -10.58 13.11
C LYS A 90 -18.38 -10.18 12.14
N ARG A 91 -18.10 -9.30 11.19
CA ARG A 91 -19.01 -8.88 10.11
C ARG A 91 -18.69 -9.53 8.76
N GLY A 92 -17.76 -10.48 8.71
CA GLY A 92 -17.35 -11.16 7.49
C GLY A 92 -16.49 -10.33 6.54
N MET A 93 -15.87 -9.25 7.04
CA MET A 93 -14.93 -8.43 6.26
C MET A 93 -13.50 -8.92 6.45
N LYS A 94 -12.68 -8.77 5.41
CA LYS A 94 -11.23 -8.90 5.47
C LYS A 94 -10.58 -7.56 5.84
N VAL A 95 -9.47 -7.60 6.56
CA VAL A 95 -8.70 -6.41 6.96
C VAL A 95 -7.27 -6.53 6.48
N HIS A 96 -6.81 -5.50 5.77
CA HIS A 96 -5.48 -5.40 5.19
C HIS A 96 -4.75 -4.20 5.79
N ALA A 97 -3.48 -4.38 6.14
CA ALA A 97 -2.64 -3.31 6.66
C ALA A 97 -2.11 -2.47 5.49
N TRP A 98 -2.50 -1.20 5.43
CA TRP A 98 -2.08 -0.26 4.40
C TRP A 98 -0.86 0.55 4.85
N PHE A 99 0.22 0.46 4.07
CA PHE A 99 1.48 1.17 4.29
C PHE A 99 1.68 2.22 3.20
N VAL A 100 1.88 3.47 3.59
CA VAL A 100 2.33 4.55 2.70
C VAL A 100 3.85 4.67 2.85
N ASN A 101 4.59 4.09 1.92
CA ASN A 101 6.03 3.85 2.05
C ASN A 101 6.91 5.04 1.61
N GLY A 102 6.43 5.88 0.70
CA GLY A 102 7.25 6.96 0.15
C GLY A 102 7.36 8.17 1.08
N GLU A 103 6.25 8.57 1.66
CA GLU A 103 6.15 9.82 2.40
C GLU A 103 6.80 9.71 3.79
N MET A 104 7.78 10.57 4.04
CA MET A 104 8.55 10.62 5.28
C MET A 104 7.96 11.67 6.23
N GLY A 105 8.03 11.43 7.53
CA GLY A 105 7.67 12.42 8.53
C GLY A 105 8.85 13.29 8.96
N THR A 106 8.57 14.45 9.56
CA THR A 106 9.61 15.40 9.97
C THR A 106 10.47 14.82 11.09
N ALA A 107 9.86 14.14 12.07
CA ALA A 107 10.62 13.56 13.17
C ALA A 107 11.52 12.42 12.70
N GLU A 108 11.09 11.67 11.68
CA GLU A 108 11.96 10.71 11.01
C GLU A 108 13.10 11.38 10.27
N ALA A 109 12.83 12.46 9.54
CA ALA A 109 13.84 13.21 8.78
C ALA A 109 14.90 13.85 9.69
N GLU A 110 14.53 14.23 10.91
CA GLU A 110 15.46 14.71 11.93
C GLU A 110 16.34 13.58 12.50
N ARG A 111 15.76 12.39 12.72
CA ARG A 111 16.50 11.21 13.21
C ARG A 111 17.42 10.58 12.16
N HIS A 112 16.98 10.59 10.91
CA HIS A 112 17.66 9.99 9.78
C HIS A 112 17.76 10.98 8.61
N PRO A 113 18.56 12.06 8.76
CA PRO A 113 18.65 13.09 7.72
C PRO A 113 19.23 12.55 6.41
N ASP A 114 19.97 11.45 6.46
CA ASP A 114 20.54 10.76 5.31
C ASP A 114 19.56 9.81 4.61
N TRP A 115 18.37 9.57 5.16
CA TRP A 115 17.33 8.73 4.52
C TRP A 115 16.43 9.52 3.57
N GLN A 116 16.55 10.85 3.53
CA GLN A 116 15.74 11.71 2.68
C GLN A 116 16.15 11.60 1.21
N ALA A 117 15.16 11.54 0.32
CA ALA A 117 15.36 11.65 -1.11
C ALA A 117 15.74 13.09 -1.48
N GLU A 118 16.70 13.20 -2.39
CA GLU A 118 17.28 14.46 -2.85
C GLU A 118 17.02 14.69 -4.34
N ASN A 119 16.93 15.96 -4.71
CA ASN A 119 16.96 16.38 -6.11
C ASN A 119 18.40 16.58 -6.61
N ALA A 120 18.56 16.93 -7.89
CA ALA A 120 19.89 17.10 -8.51
C ALA A 120 20.71 18.26 -7.93
N GLN A 121 20.08 19.16 -7.17
CA GLN A 121 20.74 20.26 -6.46
C GLN A 121 21.12 19.88 -5.01
N GLY A 122 20.86 18.63 -4.58
CA GLY A 122 21.07 18.19 -3.21
C GLY A 122 20.01 18.69 -2.23
N ILE A 123 18.89 19.24 -2.71
CA ILE A 123 17.78 19.67 -1.85
C ILE A 123 16.98 18.44 -1.44
N LYS A 124 16.90 18.23 -0.12
CA LYS A 124 16.16 17.13 0.51
C LYS A 124 14.66 17.36 0.50
N SER A 125 13.92 16.27 0.49
CA SER A 125 12.46 16.24 0.61
C SER A 125 12.05 15.33 1.76
N LEU A 126 10.82 15.53 2.27
CA LEU A 126 10.18 14.62 3.22
C LEU A 126 9.66 13.37 2.50
N TRP A 127 10.57 12.69 1.82
CA TRP A 127 10.34 11.45 1.12
C TRP A 127 11.52 10.52 1.37
N TYR A 128 11.27 9.23 1.59
CA TYR A 128 12.36 8.27 1.77
C TYR A 128 13.12 8.06 0.45
N ASP A 129 14.44 8.00 0.51
CA ASP A 129 15.27 7.45 -0.55
C ASP A 129 15.20 5.92 -0.51
N LEU A 130 14.26 5.36 -1.27
CA LEU A 130 14.02 3.92 -1.37
C LEU A 130 15.20 3.15 -2.01
N THR A 131 16.22 3.84 -2.55
CA THR A 131 17.45 3.21 -3.06
C THR A 131 18.41 2.77 -1.96
N LYS A 132 18.22 3.25 -0.73
CA LYS A 132 19.02 2.88 0.44
C LYS A 132 18.62 1.53 1.04
N PRO A 133 19.56 0.58 1.22
CA PRO A 133 19.28 -0.71 1.84
C PRO A 133 18.66 -0.60 3.24
N GLU A 134 19.14 0.32 4.06
CA GLU A 134 18.67 0.58 5.43
C GLU A 134 17.21 1.06 5.47
N VAL A 135 16.81 1.93 4.54
CA VAL A 135 15.41 2.37 4.37
C VAL A 135 14.52 1.17 4.00
N ARG A 136 14.95 0.35 3.04
CA ARG A 136 14.20 -0.86 2.64
C ARG A 136 14.12 -1.89 3.76
N GLN A 137 15.18 -2.02 4.57
CA GLN A 137 15.20 -2.90 5.73
C GLN A 137 14.18 -2.42 6.77
N PHE A 138 14.22 -1.14 7.15
CA PHE A 138 13.26 -0.56 8.09
C PHE A 138 11.80 -0.79 7.67
N GLN A 139 11.46 -0.49 6.42
CA GLN A 139 10.08 -0.66 5.92
C GLN A 139 9.65 -2.13 5.92
N ARG A 140 10.55 -3.03 5.51
CA ARG A 140 10.30 -4.48 5.54
C ARG A 140 10.11 -5.00 6.95
N ASP A 141 10.93 -4.56 7.90
CA ASP A 141 10.81 -4.99 9.30
C ASP A 141 9.51 -4.50 9.93
N LEU A 142 9.07 -3.29 9.57
CA LEU A 142 7.77 -2.77 10.00
C LEU A 142 6.60 -3.58 9.43
N MET A 143 6.64 -3.92 8.14
CA MET A 143 5.61 -4.74 7.50
C MET A 143 5.60 -6.18 8.05
N LEU A 144 6.79 -6.78 8.26
CA LEU A 144 6.92 -8.09 8.91
C LEU A 144 6.37 -8.04 10.33
N SER A 145 6.69 -7.00 11.10
CA SER A 145 6.16 -6.82 12.45
C SER A 145 4.63 -6.81 12.47
N ALA A 146 3.97 -6.19 11.49
CA ALA A 146 2.50 -6.22 11.41
C ALA A 146 1.98 -7.64 11.19
N VAL A 147 2.54 -8.37 10.21
CA VAL A 147 2.13 -9.77 9.94
C VAL A 147 2.37 -10.68 11.15
N THR A 148 3.49 -10.50 11.86
CA THR A 148 3.80 -11.33 13.04
C THR A 148 2.99 -10.95 14.28
N SER A 149 2.62 -9.67 14.43
CA SER A 149 1.82 -9.20 15.57
C SER A 149 0.34 -9.59 15.45
N TYR A 150 -0.16 -9.80 14.24
CA TYR A 150 -1.58 -10.05 13.98
C TYR A 150 -1.78 -11.32 13.11
N PRO A 151 -1.90 -12.50 13.73
CA PRO A 151 -2.04 -13.78 13.00
C PRO A 151 -3.28 -13.87 12.09
N ASN A 152 -4.31 -13.07 12.36
CA ASN A 152 -5.55 -13.02 11.59
C ASN A 152 -5.55 -11.90 10.53
N LEU A 153 -4.40 -11.28 10.25
CA LEU A 153 -4.30 -10.25 9.22
C LEU A 153 -4.52 -10.85 7.82
N ASP A 154 -5.45 -10.31 7.02
CA ASP A 154 -5.78 -10.87 5.71
C ASP A 154 -4.80 -10.46 4.59
N GLY A 155 -4.03 -9.39 4.79
CA GLY A 155 -3.04 -8.96 3.81
C GLY A 155 -2.34 -7.64 4.11
N ILE A 156 -1.39 -7.30 3.24
CA ILE A 156 -0.65 -6.04 3.23
C ILE A 156 -0.99 -5.29 1.95
N HIS A 157 -1.31 -4.01 2.06
CA HIS A 157 -1.52 -3.10 0.93
C HIS A 157 -0.34 -2.12 0.83
N PHE A 158 0.45 -2.28 -0.22
CA PHE A 158 1.60 -1.43 -0.52
C PHE A 158 1.15 -0.18 -1.27
N ASP A 159 1.48 0.99 -0.74
CA ASP A 159 1.11 2.25 -1.36
C ASP A 159 2.25 3.27 -1.33
N TYR A 160 2.26 4.17 -2.31
CA TYR A 160 3.29 5.19 -2.51
C TYR A 160 4.75 4.66 -2.48
N ILE A 161 5.00 3.44 -2.95
CA ILE A 161 6.38 2.96 -3.25
C ILE A 161 6.86 3.61 -4.56
N ARG A 162 7.15 4.91 -4.48
CA ARG A 162 7.56 5.76 -5.61
C ARG A 162 8.17 7.05 -5.08
N PHE A 163 8.75 7.86 -5.95
CA PHE A 163 9.03 9.28 -5.67
C PHE A 163 7.80 10.15 -5.96
N PRO A 164 7.66 11.33 -5.33
CA PRO A 164 6.45 12.16 -5.47
C PRO A 164 6.41 12.89 -6.81
N ASN A 165 7.55 13.06 -7.47
CA ASN A 165 7.70 13.68 -8.78
C ASN A 165 9.05 13.28 -9.43
N THR A 166 9.31 13.77 -10.63
CA THR A 166 10.51 13.45 -11.41
C THR A 166 11.76 14.24 -11.03
N SER A 167 11.67 15.19 -10.08
CA SER A 167 12.83 15.98 -9.64
C SER A 167 13.61 15.31 -8.51
N LEU A 168 13.06 14.29 -7.86
CA LEU A 168 13.71 13.51 -6.80
C LEU A 168 14.32 12.20 -7.32
N GLY A 169 15.17 11.59 -6.49
CA GLY A 169 15.93 10.39 -6.83
C GLY A 169 17.29 10.66 -7.45
N TYR A 170 17.88 11.83 -7.16
CA TYR A 170 19.22 12.24 -7.64
C TYR A 170 20.25 12.32 -6.52
N GLY A 171 19.90 11.86 -5.32
CA GLY A 171 20.87 11.67 -4.24
C GLY A 171 21.98 10.69 -4.67
N ARG A 172 23.13 10.78 -4.01
CA ARG A 172 24.33 9.99 -4.35
C ARG A 172 24.05 8.49 -4.49
N SER A 173 23.32 7.91 -3.54
CA SER A 173 22.88 6.50 -3.53
C SER A 173 22.07 6.14 -4.79
N SER A 174 21.11 6.99 -5.14
CA SER A 174 20.26 6.77 -6.33
C SER A 174 21.06 6.86 -7.63
N VAL A 175 21.95 7.84 -7.75
CA VAL A 175 22.82 8.02 -8.92
C VAL A 175 23.82 6.87 -9.06
N GLU A 176 24.44 6.45 -7.97
CA GLU A 176 25.36 5.30 -7.96
C GLU A 176 24.64 4.00 -8.31
N ALA A 177 23.43 3.78 -7.76
CA ALA A 177 22.61 2.62 -8.09
C ALA A 177 22.21 2.61 -9.57
N PHE A 178 21.77 3.76 -10.12
CA PHE A 178 21.46 3.91 -11.54
C PHE A 178 22.67 3.63 -12.43
N ARG A 179 23.84 4.21 -12.09
CA ARG A 179 25.09 3.98 -12.82
C ARG A 179 25.51 2.52 -12.79
N LYS A 180 25.36 1.85 -11.64
CA LYS A 180 25.65 0.42 -11.52
C LYS A 180 24.73 -0.43 -12.39
N ALA A 181 23.44 -0.08 -12.45
CA ALA A 181 22.45 -0.83 -13.22
C ALA A 181 22.53 -0.61 -14.74
N THR A 182 22.95 0.58 -15.18
CA THR A 182 22.86 0.99 -16.59
C THR A 182 24.20 1.30 -17.26
N GLY A 183 25.25 1.55 -16.48
CA GLY A 183 26.51 2.12 -16.97
C GLY A 183 26.44 3.62 -17.31
N LEU A 184 25.28 4.26 -17.13
CA LEU A 184 25.03 5.65 -17.52
C LEU A 184 24.99 6.58 -16.30
N ARG A 185 25.20 7.87 -16.50
CA ARG A 185 24.94 8.90 -15.48
C ARG A 185 23.66 9.65 -15.82
N PRO A 186 22.73 9.87 -14.86
CA PRO A 186 21.48 10.57 -15.14
C PRO A 186 21.67 11.97 -15.75
N ASP A 187 22.72 12.68 -15.33
CA ASP A 187 23.02 14.05 -15.79
C ASP A 187 23.53 14.11 -17.23
N ASP A 188 24.11 13.01 -17.72
CA ASP A 188 24.66 12.92 -19.08
C ASP A 188 23.56 12.56 -20.11
N LEU A 189 22.34 12.26 -19.66
CA LEU A 189 21.24 11.84 -20.53
C LEU A 189 20.43 13.04 -21.04
N PRO A 190 20.39 13.28 -22.37
CA PRO A 190 19.50 14.26 -22.94
C PRO A 190 18.04 13.87 -22.71
N ARG A 191 17.17 14.87 -22.60
CA ARG A 191 15.77 14.64 -22.27
C ARG A 191 14.93 14.17 -23.48
N TRP A 192 15.37 14.45 -24.72
CA TRP A 192 14.60 14.11 -25.94
C TRP A 192 15.40 14.05 -27.26
N GLU A 193 16.64 14.53 -27.34
CA GLU A 193 17.29 14.80 -28.65
C GLU A 193 18.20 13.68 -29.19
N LYS A 194 18.85 12.89 -28.32
CA LYS A 194 19.84 11.88 -28.75
C LYS A 194 19.79 10.65 -27.86
N PHE A 195 19.82 9.45 -28.45
CA PHE A 195 19.88 8.23 -27.66
C PHE A 195 21.26 8.07 -26.99
N PRO A 196 21.32 7.59 -25.73
CA PRO A 196 20.17 7.26 -24.87
C PRO A 196 19.44 8.52 -24.32
N ILE A 197 18.11 8.52 -24.34
CA ILE A 197 17.26 9.62 -23.84
C ILE A 197 16.67 9.30 -22.46
N ARG A 198 16.50 10.33 -21.61
CA ARG A 198 15.74 10.25 -20.35
C ARG A 198 14.29 10.68 -20.56
N ILE A 199 13.38 9.71 -20.61
CA ILE A 199 11.94 9.96 -20.64
C ILE A 199 11.37 9.78 -19.22
N PRO A 200 10.69 10.78 -18.65
CA PRO A 200 9.92 10.57 -17.43
C PRO A 200 8.73 9.66 -17.73
N LEU A 201 8.75 8.45 -17.17
CA LEU A 201 7.64 7.52 -17.23
C LEU A 201 6.98 7.46 -15.85
N SER A 202 5.69 7.75 -15.80
CA SER A 202 4.85 7.42 -14.64
C SER A 202 4.02 6.20 -14.99
N ALA A 203 4.46 5.03 -14.54
CA ALA A 203 3.66 3.82 -14.54
C ALA A 203 3.94 3.11 -13.21
N ASN A 204 2.96 2.40 -12.67
CA ASN A 204 3.22 1.37 -11.67
C ASN A 204 3.58 0.11 -12.48
N PRO A 205 4.86 -0.26 -12.64
CA PRO A 205 5.20 -1.48 -13.36
C PRO A 205 4.89 -2.64 -12.43
N ILE A 206 3.66 -3.12 -12.47
CA ILE A 206 3.31 -4.41 -11.87
C ILE A 206 3.77 -5.46 -12.88
N HIS A 207 4.97 -6.01 -12.67
CA HIS A 207 5.36 -7.23 -13.36
C HIS A 207 4.46 -8.40 -12.94
N ASP A 208 4.48 -9.50 -13.70
CA ASP A 208 3.71 -10.70 -13.39
C ASP A 208 3.92 -11.16 -11.94
N ALA A 209 2.82 -11.47 -11.27
CA ALA A 209 2.79 -11.93 -9.89
C ALA A 209 3.49 -13.29 -9.77
N THR A 210 4.58 -13.38 -9.02
CA THR A 210 5.32 -14.64 -8.84
C THR A 210 4.60 -15.64 -7.94
N THR A 211 3.76 -15.19 -6.98
CA THR A 211 3.12 -16.08 -5.97
C THR A 211 1.69 -15.69 -5.56
N GLY A 212 1.14 -14.59 -6.10
CA GLY A 212 -0.20 -14.10 -5.74
C GLY A 212 -1.32 -14.66 -6.61
N LYS A 213 -2.46 -15.04 -6.02
CA LYS A 213 -3.69 -15.28 -6.80
C LYS A 213 -4.24 -13.95 -7.24
N ILE A 214 -4.28 -13.72 -8.54
CA ILE A 214 -4.90 -12.54 -9.14
C ILE A 214 -6.41 -12.59 -8.87
N LEU A 215 -6.92 -11.57 -8.15
CA LEU A 215 -8.34 -11.40 -7.87
C LEU A 215 -9.01 -10.42 -8.85
N ALA A 216 -8.25 -9.46 -9.38
CA ALA A 216 -8.74 -8.53 -10.40
C ALA A 216 -7.60 -8.17 -11.37
N LYS A 217 -7.96 -7.82 -12.61
CA LYS A 217 -7.02 -7.36 -13.65
C LYS A 217 -7.46 -6.01 -14.22
N PHE A 218 -6.50 -5.21 -14.67
CA PHE A 218 -6.77 -4.07 -15.54
C PHE A 218 -7.18 -4.54 -16.95
N ALA A 219 -7.68 -3.61 -17.78
CA ALA A 219 -8.13 -3.91 -19.14
C ALA A 219 -7.02 -4.46 -20.05
N ASP A 220 -5.77 -4.19 -19.73
CA ASP A 220 -4.57 -4.68 -20.42
C ASP A 220 -4.07 -6.04 -19.90
N GLY A 221 -4.76 -6.64 -18.91
CA GLY A 221 -4.45 -7.95 -18.36
C GLY A 221 -3.50 -7.95 -17.15
N LEU A 222 -2.98 -6.78 -16.74
CA LEU A 222 -2.12 -6.67 -15.55
C LEU A 222 -2.89 -6.93 -14.26
N PRO A 223 -2.31 -7.65 -13.27
CA PRO A 223 -2.93 -7.84 -11.96
C PRO A 223 -3.20 -6.50 -11.26
N ALA A 224 -4.46 -6.22 -10.93
CA ALA A 224 -4.88 -5.03 -10.19
C ALA A 224 -5.06 -5.32 -8.69
N ILE A 225 -5.56 -6.50 -8.35
CA ILE A 225 -5.70 -6.96 -6.97
C ILE A 225 -5.21 -8.40 -6.89
N MET A 226 -4.43 -8.71 -5.86
CA MET A 226 -3.87 -10.03 -5.64
C MET A 226 -4.03 -10.46 -4.19
N GLU A 227 -4.34 -11.73 -3.99
CA GLU A 227 -4.30 -12.40 -2.69
C GLU A 227 -2.95 -13.11 -2.58
N ASN A 228 -2.15 -12.75 -1.58
CA ASN A 228 -0.92 -13.48 -1.30
C ASN A 228 -1.28 -14.91 -0.88
N ARG A 229 -0.74 -15.92 -1.57
CA ARG A 229 -0.97 -17.33 -1.24
C ARG A 229 0.20 -17.97 -0.48
N LEU A 230 1.21 -17.19 -0.12
CA LEU A 230 2.23 -17.64 0.84
C LEU A 230 1.68 -17.45 2.25
N GLY A 231 1.57 -18.58 2.97
CA GLY A 231 1.39 -18.60 4.42
C GLY A 231 2.58 -18.03 5.16
#